data_AF-A0A950FTF1-F1
#
_entry.id   AF-A0A950FTF1-F1
#
_cell.length_a   1.000
_cell.length_b   1.000
_cell.length_c   1.000
_cell.angle_alpha   90.00
_cell.angle_beta   90.00
_cell.angle_gamma   90.00
#
_symmetry.space_group_name_H-M   'P 1'
#
loop_
_entity.id
_entity.type
_entity.pdbx_description
1 polymer ?
#
loop_
_entity_poly.entity_id
_entity_poly.type
_entity_poly.pdbx_seq_one_letter_code
_entity_poly.pdbx_strand_id
1 'polypeptide(L)'
;MILTSLLVLGATWAFARIGSAQGFAEHKDDALAYVGGLLGGWWPRVLIATVLVSLAASLQATLVYLSRSVYAMGRDGVLPRVFGALDRRAQPGWSILSITALALAFTLLTGLVPKAKDAFDVVLKGTAWYTGALFVVTAAAAVRIFGPEGTARWSGAVLPGSAAAVLAAVLVQALKTDDPLTRGFIAASAIIGLPLALWRGRSVRRAAPSGGGPTTGSRF
;
A
#
# COMPACT_ATOMS: atom_id res chain seq x y z
N MET A 1 -16.13 5.81 4.91
CA MET A 1 -14.99 6.69 5.27
C MET A 1 -15.09 7.17 6.72
N ILE A 2 -16.18 7.83 7.16
CA ILE A 2 -16.31 8.29 8.57
C ILE A 2 -16.26 7.12 9.57
N LEU A 3 -17.02 6.04 9.32
CA LEU A 3 -17.06 4.87 10.19
C LEU A 3 -15.68 4.23 10.40
N THR A 4 -14.91 4.04 9.32
CA THR A 4 -13.57 3.45 9.37
C THR A 4 -12.61 4.34 10.14
N SER A 5 -12.66 5.66 9.95
CA SER A 5 -11.82 6.60 10.68
C SER A 5 -12.15 6.63 12.17
N LEU A 6 -13.44 6.62 12.54
CA LEU A 6 -13.88 6.55 13.93
C LEU A 6 -13.41 5.26 14.60
N LEU A 7 -13.50 4.13 13.90
CA LEU A 7 -13.06 2.84 14.41
C LEU A 7 -11.54 2.81 14.66
N VAL A 8 -10.73 3.34 13.72
CA VAL A 8 -9.28 3.42 13.88
C VAL A 8 -8.86 4.35 15.02
N LEU A 9 -9.52 5.50 15.16
CA LEU A 9 -9.26 6.43 16.27
C LEU A 9 -9.63 5.83 17.61
N GLY A 10 -10.79 5.15 17.70
CA GLY A 10 -11.22 4.45 18.89
C GLY A 10 -10.25 3.34 19.29
N ALA A 11 -9.78 2.54 18.33
CA ALA A 11 -8.79 1.51 18.57
C ALA A 11 -7.45 2.08 19.04
N THR A 12 -6.94 3.12 18.37
CA THR A 12 -5.71 3.82 18.76
C THR A 12 -5.79 4.38 20.18
N TRP A 13 -6.93 5.00 20.52
CA TRP A 13 -7.17 5.53 21.86
C TRP A 13 -7.19 4.41 22.92
N ALA A 14 -7.85 3.28 22.63
CA ALA A 14 -7.87 2.14 23.53
C ALA A 14 -6.45 1.55 23.74
N PHE A 15 -5.66 1.40 22.69
CA PHE A 15 -4.28 0.90 22.80
C PHE A 15 -3.37 1.84 23.59
N ALA A 16 -3.51 3.15 23.41
CA ALA A 16 -2.76 4.15 24.17
C ALA A 16 -3.12 4.15 25.67
N ARG A 17 -4.29 3.63 26.06
CA ARG A 17 -4.69 3.46 27.46
C ARG A 17 -4.12 2.20 28.10
N ILE A 18 -3.90 1.15 27.31
CA ILE A 18 -3.47 -0.16 27.81
C ILE A 18 -1.94 -0.24 27.87
N GLY A 19 -1.24 0.24 26.84
CA GLY A 19 0.22 0.16 26.74
C GLY A 19 0.93 1.49 26.97
N SER A 20 2.25 1.42 27.19
CA SER A 20 3.15 2.58 27.21
C SER A 20 3.84 2.77 25.86
N ALA A 21 4.22 4.01 25.54
CA ALA A 21 4.96 4.31 24.32
C ALA A 21 6.27 3.52 24.21
N GLN A 22 6.95 3.31 25.34
CA GLN A 22 8.18 2.51 25.40
C GLN A 22 7.92 1.02 25.13
N GLY A 23 6.86 0.44 25.71
CA GLY A 23 6.52 -0.96 25.47
C GLY A 23 6.16 -1.25 24.01
N PHE A 24 5.46 -0.32 23.34
CA PHE A 24 5.20 -0.42 21.90
C PHE A 24 6.48 -0.26 21.05
N ALA A 25 7.44 0.56 21.49
CA ALA A 25 8.72 0.69 20.79
C ALA A 25 9.55 -0.61 20.87
N GLU A 26 9.51 -1.31 22.00
CA GLU A 26 10.19 -2.59 22.20
C GLU A 26 9.52 -3.74 21.44
N HIS A 27 8.19 -3.68 21.24
CA HIS A 27 7.41 -4.71 20.55
C HIS A 27 6.90 -4.26 19.17
N LYS A 28 7.70 -3.48 18.44
CA LYS A 28 7.33 -2.91 17.13
C LYS A 28 6.88 -3.95 16.09
N ASP A 29 7.41 -5.17 16.18
CA ASP A 29 7.13 -6.25 15.23
C ASP A 29 5.85 -7.04 15.59
N ASP A 30 5.39 -6.99 16.84
CA ASP A 30 4.16 -7.64 17.30
C ASP A 30 3.48 -6.88 18.46
N ALA A 31 3.01 -5.67 18.13
CA ALA A 31 2.35 -4.78 19.08
C ALA A 31 1.04 -5.37 19.66
N LEU A 32 0.36 -6.25 18.92
CA LEU A 32 -0.91 -6.84 19.36
C LEU A 32 -0.70 -8.03 20.30
N ALA A 33 0.35 -8.84 20.12
CA ALA A 33 0.71 -9.82 21.14
C ALA A 33 1.14 -9.15 22.45
N TYR A 34 1.86 -8.03 22.38
CA TYR A 34 2.19 -7.23 23.56
C TYR A 34 0.94 -6.76 24.32
N VAL A 35 -0.03 -6.17 23.62
CA VAL A 35 -1.31 -5.77 24.23
C VAL A 35 -2.06 -6.97 24.82
N GLY A 36 -2.05 -8.11 24.12
CA GLY A 36 -2.64 -9.34 24.63
C GLY A 36 -2.01 -9.79 25.95
N GLY A 37 -0.67 -9.72 26.05
CA GLY A 37 0.07 -10.02 27.27
C GLY A 37 -0.34 -9.13 28.44
N LEU A 38 -0.55 -7.83 28.20
CA LEU A 38 -1.00 -6.87 29.21
C LEU A 38 -2.44 -7.11 29.67
N LEU A 39 -3.34 -7.51 28.76
CA LEU A 39 -4.73 -7.82 29.09
C LEU A 39 -4.86 -9.12 29.90
N GLY A 40 -3.89 -10.04 29.76
CA GLY A 40 -3.84 -11.29 30.49
C GLY A 40 -4.95 -12.30 30.11
N GLY A 41 -4.89 -13.47 30.76
CA GLY A 41 -5.88 -14.52 30.56
C GLY A 41 -5.87 -15.13 29.15
N TRP A 42 -7.04 -15.16 28.50
CA TRP A 42 -7.24 -15.80 27.19
C TRP A 42 -7.06 -14.83 26.01
N TRP A 43 -6.97 -13.52 26.27
CA TRP A 43 -6.84 -12.46 25.27
C TRP A 43 -5.64 -12.58 24.33
N PRO A 44 -4.42 -12.98 24.77
CA PRO A 44 -3.30 -13.18 23.84
C PRO A 44 -3.65 -14.15 22.70
N ARG A 45 -4.32 -15.27 23.01
CA ARG A 45 -4.67 -16.29 22.01
C ARG A 45 -5.69 -15.77 21.00
N VAL A 46 -6.67 -15.01 21.47
CA VAL A 46 -7.71 -14.40 20.62
C VAL A 46 -7.11 -13.37 19.68
N LEU A 47 -6.25 -12.49 20.20
CA LEU A 47 -5.60 -11.47 19.41
C LEU A 47 -4.69 -12.08 18.35
N ILE A 48 -3.86 -13.07 18.73
CA ILE A 48 -3.00 -13.80 17.78
C ILE A 48 -3.87 -14.47 16.70
N ALA A 49 -4.92 -15.20 17.07
CA ALA A 49 -5.80 -15.86 16.10
C ALA A 49 -6.45 -14.85 15.14
N THR A 50 -6.91 -13.71 15.65
CA THR A 50 -7.54 -12.65 14.85
C THR A 50 -6.55 -12.04 13.86
N VAL A 51 -5.31 -11.76 14.31
CA VAL A 51 -4.24 -11.24 13.44
C VAL A 51 -3.90 -12.25 12.35
N LEU A 52 -3.73 -13.53 12.69
CA LEU A 52 -3.43 -14.58 11.71
C LEU A 52 -4.53 -14.73 10.66
N VAL A 53 -5.79 -14.71 11.07
CA VAL A 53 -6.94 -14.77 10.14
C VAL A 53 -6.97 -13.53 9.24
N SER A 54 -6.74 -12.34 9.79
CA SER A 54 -6.70 -11.09 9.03
C SER A 54 -5.56 -11.10 7.99
N LEU A 55 -4.36 -11.53 8.39
CA LEU A 55 -3.21 -11.66 7.50
C LEU A 55 -3.47 -12.70 6.40
N ALA A 56 -4.04 -13.85 6.73
CA ALA A 56 -4.40 -14.88 5.76
C ALA A 56 -5.42 -14.39 4.74
N ALA A 57 -6.47 -13.70 5.20
CA ALA A 57 -7.49 -13.11 4.32
C ALA A 57 -6.90 -12.03 3.39
N SER A 58 -6.03 -11.15 3.92
CA SER A 58 -5.35 -10.11 3.14
C SER A 58 -4.42 -10.70 2.08
N LEU A 59 -3.64 -11.72 2.45
CA LEU A 59 -2.78 -12.45 1.53
C LEU A 59 -3.59 -13.12 0.42
N GLN A 60 -4.68 -13.83 0.77
CA GLN A 60 -5.56 -14.47 -0.20
C GLN A 60 -6.13 -13.45 -1.19
N ALA A 61 -6.64 -12.31 -0.70
CA ALA A 61 -7.17 -11.26 -1.56
C ALA A 61 -6.09 -10.76 -2.53
N THR A 62 -4.88 -10.51 -2.03
CA THR A 62 -3.74 -10.06 -2.84
C THR A 62 -3.37 -11.05 -3.95
N LEU A 63 -3.30 -12.35 -3.63
CA LEU A 63 -3.04 -13.40 -4.62
C LEU A 63 -4.12 -13.43 -5.72
N VAL A 64 -5.39 -13.26 -5.35
CA VAL A 64 -6.49 -13.18 -6.31
C VAL A 64 -6.34 -11.96 -7.22
N TYR A 65 -6.06 -10.77 -6.68
CA TYR A 65 -5.84 -9.57 -7.49
C TYR A 65 -4.67 -9.75 -8.47
N LEU A 66 -3.53 -10.25 -8.00
CA LEU A 66 -2.35 -10.49 -8.84
C LEU A 66 -2.61 -11.52 -9.95
N SER A 67 -3.30 -12.61 -9.63
CA SER A 67 -3.64 -13.64 -10.63
C SER A 67 -4.55 -13.10 -11.74
N ARG A 68 -5.49 -12.20 -11.41
CA ARG A 68 -6.36 -11.53 -12.40
C ARG A 68 -5.56 -10.57 -13.28
N SER A 69 -4.61 -9.85 -12.72
CA SER A 69 -3.71 -8.97 -13.49
C SER A 69 -2.84 -9.78 -14.44
N VAL A 70 -2.22 -10.87 -13.98
CA VAL A 70 -1.41 -11.76 -14.84
C VAL A 70 -2.25 -12.39 -15.95
N TYR A 71 -3.48 -12.81 -15.63
CA TYR A 71 -4.42 -13.30 -16.63
C TYR A 71 -4.74 -12.26 -17.70
N ALA A 72 -5.04 -11.02 -17.30
CA ALA A 72 -5.29 -9.93 -18.26
C ALA A 72 -4.06 -9.68 -19.15
N MET A 73 -2.86 -9.68 -18.57
CA MET A 73 -1.60 -9.54 -19.33
C MET A 73 -1.37 -10.70 -20.31
N GLY A 74 -1.71 -11.93 -19.94
CA GLY A 74 -1.63 -13.10 -20.83
C GLY A 74 -2.66 -13.04 -21.96
N ARG A 75 -3.86 -12.55 -21.67
CA ARG A 75 -4.93 -12.34 -22.66
C ARG A 75 -4.58 -11.23 -23.65
N ASP A 76 -3.97 -10.15 -23.17
CA ASP A 76 -3.58 -8.98 -23.96
C ASP A 76 -2.26 -9.21 -24.74
N GLY A 77 -1.65 -10.40 -24.62
CA GLY A 77 -0.44 -10.79 -25.36
C GLY A 77 0.87 -10.22 -24.78
N VAL A 78 0.83 -9.61 -23.60
CA VAL A 78 2.02 -9.11 -22.88
C VAL A 78 2.81 -10.26 -22.27
N LEU A 79 2.11 -11.30 -21.80
CA LEU A 79 2.69 -12.55 -21.29
C LEU A 79 2.34 -13.72 -22.22
N PRO A 80 3.03 -14.88 -22.09
CA PRO A 80 2.69 -16.08 -22.85
C PRO A 80 1.19 -16.42 -22.76
N ARG A 81 0.61 -16.86 -23.88
CA ARG A 81 -0.83 -17.12 -24.01
C ARG A 81 -1.39 -18.10 -22.97
N VAL A 82 -0.56 -18.96 -22.41
CA VAL A 82 -0.91 -19.90 -21.34
C VAL A 82 -1.47 -19.18 -20.10
N PHE A 83 -0.97 -17.98 -19.78
CA PHE A 83 -1.49 -17.17 -18.66
C PHE A 83 -2.86 -16.56 -18.95
N GLY A 84 -3.22 -16.39 -20.22
CA GLY A 84 -4.53 -15.91 -20.66
C GLY A 84 -5.58 -17.01 -20.82
N ALA A 85 -5.25 -18.27 -20.50
CA ALA A 85 -6.18 -19.39 -20.61
C ALA A 85 -6.99 -19.60 -19.33
N LEU A 86 -8.26 -19.94 -19.49
CA LEU A 86 -9.14 -20.37 -18.41
C LEU A 86 -9.25 -21.90 -18.40
N ASP A 87 -9.32 -22.49 -17.20
CA ASP A 87 -9.64 -23.91 -17.02
C ASP A 87 -11.16 -24.16 -17.19
N ARG A 88 -11.59 -25.43 -17.15
CA ARG A 88 -12.99 -25.90 -17.26
C ARG A 88 -13.96 -25.22 -16.29
N ARG A 89 -13.46 -24.67 -15.18
CA ARG A 89 -14.24 -23.92 -14.17
C ARG A 89 -14.26 -22.40 -14.40
N ALA A 90 -13.80 -21.94 -15.57
CA ALA A 90 -13.63 -20.51 -15.89
C ALA A 90 -12.68 -19.77 -14.92
N GLN A 91 -11.66 -20.48 -14.40
CA GLN A 91 -10.66 -19.91 -13.50
C GLN A 91 -9.28 -19.85 -14.20
N PRO A 92 -8.49 -18.78 -14.01
CA PRO A 92 -7.17 -18.66 -14.63
C PRO A 92 -6.13 -19.49 -13.86
N GLY A 93 -6.19 -20.81 -14.02
CA GLY A 93 -5.42 -21.78 -13.23
C GLY A 93 -3.92 -21.54 -13.27
N TRP A 94 -3.35 -21.31 -14.46
CA TRP A 94 -1.91 -21.05 -14.62
C TRP A 94 -1.46 -19.74 -13.95
N SER A 95 -2.28 -18.70 -14.01
CA SER A 95 -1.99 -17.42 -13.37
C SER A 95 -2.03 -17.52 -11.85
N ILE A 96 -3.01 -18.27 -11.31
CA ILE A 96 -3.09 -18.55 -9.87
C ILE A 96 -1.87 -19.37 -9.43
N LEU A 97 -1.60 -20.49 -10.10
CA LEU A 97 -0.48 -21.37 -9.76
C LEU A 97 0.85 -20.62 -9.76
N SER A 98 1.09 -19.80 -10.77
CA SER A 98 2.36 -19.10 -10.94
C SER A 98 2.57 -18.02 -9.88
N ILE A 99 1.53 -17.24 -9.57
CA ILE A 99 1.59 -16.24 -8.50
C ILE A 99 1.74 -16.91 -7.12
N THR A 100 1.02 -18.00 -6.86
CA THR A 100 1.15 -18.75 -5.60
C THR A 100 2.53 -19.39 -5.48
N ALA A 101 3.06 -20.00 -6.54
CA ALA A 101 4.39 -20.60 -6.55
C ALA A 101 5.48 -19.55 -6.33
N LEU A 102 5.35 -18.38 -6.98
CA LEU A 102 6.28 -17.27 -6.80
C LEU A 102 6.23 -16.74 -5.36
N ALA A 103 5.04 -16.50 -4.81
CA ALA A 103 4.88 -16.06 -3.43
C ALA A 103 5.48 -17.06 -2.45
N LEU A 104 5.21 -18.36 -2.62
CA LEU A 104 5.77 -19.42 -1.79
C LEU A 104 7.29 -19.48 -1.88
N ALA A 105 7.86 -19.40 -3.09
CA ALA A 105 9.30 -19.39 -3.30
C ALA A 105 9.96 -18.20 -2.59
N PHE A 106 9.37 -17.00 -2.69
CA PHE A 106 9.85 -15.82 -1.98
C PHE A 106 9.76 -15.98 -0.45
N THR A 107 8.64 -16.46 0.08
CA THR A 107 8.47 -16.69 1.52
C THR A 107 9.46 -17.72 2.06
N LEU A 108 9.69 -18.82 1.33
CA LEU A 108 10.69 -19.81 1.70
C LEU A 108 12.09 -19.24 1.64
N LEU A 109 12.41 -18.46 0.61
CA LEU A 109 13.73 -17.86 0.45
C LEU A 109 14.05 -16.87 1.59
N THR A 110 13.09 -16.02 1.97
CA THR A 110 13.28 -15.08 3.08
C THR A 110 13.30 -15.77 4.44
N GLY A 111 12.60 -16.91 4.61
CA GLY A 111 12.63 -17.70 5.83
C GLY A 111 13.93 -18.50 6.02
N LEU A 112 14.54 -18.98 4.92
CA LEU A 112 15.71 -19.86 4.97
C LEU A 112 17.05 -19.13 4.81
N VAL A 113 17.07 -17.98 4.15
CA VAL A 113 18.30 -17.25 3.80
C VAL A 113 18.28 -15.85 4.43
N PRO A 114 19.08 -15.59 5.49
CA PRO A 114 19.10 -14.29 6.17
C PRO A 114 19.40 -13.11 5.23
N LYS A 115 20.34 -13.28 4.30
CA LYS A 115 20.64 -12.23 3.29
C LYS A 115 19.46 -11.91 2.37
N ALA A 116 18.62 -12.90 2.06
CA ALA A 116 17.43 -12.68 1.24
C ALA A 116 16.35 -11.93 2.02
N LYS A 117 16.23 -12.20 3.33
CA LYS A 117 15.39 -11.42 4.23
C LYS A 117 15.82 -9.96 4.28
N ASP A 118 17.11 -9.68 4.49
CA ASP A 118 17.61 -8.31 4.56
C ASP A 118 17.35 -7.54 3.25
N ALA A 119 17.60 -8.19 2.11
CA ALA A 119 17.32 -7.62 0.80
C ALA A 119 15.82 -7.33 0.60
N PHE A 120 14.96 -8.26 1.03
CA PHE A 120 13.51 -8.08 0.97
C PHE A 120 13.03 -6.95 1.88
N ASP A 121 13.58 -6.84 3.10
CA ASP A 121 13.24 -5.78 4.04
C ASP A 121 13.61 -4.39 3.48
N VAL A 122 14.73 -4.28 2.76
CA VAL A 122 15.10 -3.04 2.04
C VAL A 122 14.09 -2.70 0.94
N VAL A 123 13.70 -3.68 0.11
CA VAL A 123 12.70 -3.47 -0.96
C VAL A 123 11.33 -3.12 -0.38
N LEU A 124 10.94 -3.76 0.73
CA LEU A 124 9.67 -3.52 1.41
C LEU A 124 9.62 -2.12 1.98
N LYS A 125 10.66 -1.69 2.72
CA LYS A 125 10.79 -0.31 3.24
C LYS A 125 10.75 0.71 2.11
N GLY A 126 11.50 0.47 1.03
CA GLY A 126 11.52 1.33 -0.14
C GLY A 126 10.14 1.45 -0.80
N THR A 127 9.43 0.32 -0.97
CA THR A 127 8.06 0.30 -1.52
C THR A 127 7.09 1.09 -0.64
N ALA A 128 7.13 0.88 0.68
CA ALA A 128 6.30 1.60 1.63
C ALA A 128 6.51 3.12 1.54
N TRP A 129 7.76 3.56 1.36
CA TRP A 129 8.10 4.97 1.16
C TRP A 129 7.45 5.53 -0.12
N TYR A 130 7.52 4.80 -1.23
CA TYR A 130 6.88 5.20 -2.50
C TYR A 130 5.37 5.26 -2.41
N THR A 131 4.74 4.27 -1.77
CA THR A 131 3.30 4.28 -1.54
C THR A 131 2.89 5.47 -0.68
N GLY A 132 3.66 5.78 0.37
CA GLY A 132 3.44 6.97 1.20
C GLY A 132 3.54 8.26 0.38
N ALA A 133 4.59 8.42 -0.42
CA ALA A 133 4.79 9.58 -1.28
C ALA A 133 3.66 9.75 -2.30
N LEU A 134 3.20 8.65 -2.91
CA LEU A 134 2.05 8.64 -3.82
C LEU A 134 0.78 9.16 -3.13
N PHE A 135 0.52 8.73 -1.89
CA PHE A 135 -0.63 9.22 -1.13
C PHE A 135 -0.52 10.70 -0.78
N VAL A 136 0.67 11.20 -0.41
CA VAL A 136 0.89 12.63 -0.17
C VAL A 136 0.60 13.45 -1.43
N VAL A 137 1.13 13.05 -2.57
CA VAL A 137 0.92 13.76 -3.85
C VAL A 137 -0.54 13.72 -4.28
N THR A 138 -1.20 12.57 -4.12
CA THR A 138 -2.62 12.40 -4.46
C THR A 138 -3.50 13.28 -3.58
N ALA A 139 -3.22 13.33 -2.27
CA ALA A 139 -3.93 14.19 -1.34
C ALA A 139 -3.68 15.68 -1.63
N ALA A 140 -2.44 16.07 -1.96
CA ALA A 140 -2.13 17.43 -2.39
C ALA A 140 -2.86 17.82 -3.69
N ALA A 141 -2.99 16.89 -4.64
CA ALA A 141 -3.78 17.10 -5.84
C ALA A 141 -5.27 17.29 -5.51
N ALA A 142 -5.83 16.48 -4.61
CA ALA A 142 -7.21 16.65 -4.13
C ALA A 142 -7.42 18.03 -3.48
N VAL A 143 -6.51 18.47 -2.60
CA VAL A 143 -6.53 19.82 -2.01
C VAL A 143 -6.54 20.91 -3.07
N ARG A 144 -5.71 20.76 -4.11
CA ARG A 144 -5.63 21.74 -5.20
C ARG A 144 -6.91 21.79 -6.04
N ILE A 145 -7.55 20.64 -6.29
CA ILE A 145 -8.74 20.52 -7.13
C ILE A 145 -10.00 20.96 -6.38
N PHE A 146 -10.19 20.49 -5.15
CA PHE A 146 -11.41 20.73 -4.35
C PHE A 146 -11.29 21.91 -3.38
N GLY A 147 -10.09 22.47 -3.20
CA GLY A 147 -9.86 23.67 -2.38
C GLY A 147 -10.67 24.91 -2.79
N PRO A 148 -10.90 25.17 -4.08
CA PRO A 148 -11.74 26.27 -4.55
C PRO A 148 -13.25 26.04 -4.34
N GLU A 149 -13.69 24.80 -4.14
CA GLU A 149 -15.12 24.46 -4.00
C GLU A 149 -15.59 24.62 -2.56
N GLY A 150 -16.37 25.67 -2.29
CA GLY A 150 -16.83 26.02 -0.93
C GLY A 150 -17.68 24.94 -0.24
N THR A 151 -18.45 24.16 -0.99
CA THR A 151 -19.34 23.11 -0.46
C THR A 151 -18.62 21.81 -0.11
N ALA A 152 -17.48 21.51 -0.74
CA ALA A 152 -16.68 20.30 -0.51
C ALA A 152 -15.36 20.56 0.22
N ARG A 153 -15.09 21.80 0.65
CA ARG A 153 -13.79 22.21 1.21
C ARG A 153 -13.34 21.38 2.42
N TRP A 154 -14.26 21.00 3.30
CA TRP A 154 -13.94 20.19 4.48
C TRP A 154 -13.59 18.73 4.13
N SER A 155 -14.38 18.10 3.27
CA SER A 155 -14.19 16.69 2.88
C SER A 155 -13.13 16.50 1.79
N GLY A 156 -12.99 17.46 0.89
CA GLY A 156 -12.12 17.40 -0.30
C GLY A 156 -10.77 18.09 -0.15
N ALA A 157 -10.61 19.04 0.79
CA ALA A 157 -9.35 19.76 0.98
C ALA A 157 -8.79 19.67 2.41
N VAL A 158 -9.57 19.95 3.45
CA VAL A 158 -9.02 19.98 4.83
C VAL A 158 -8.65 18.58 5.32
N LEU A 159 -9.53 17.60 5.17
CA LEU A 159 -9.26 16.21 5.59
C LEU A 159 -8.10 15.58 4.81
N PRO A 160 -8.04 15.64 3.46
CA PRO A 160 -6.91 15.11 2.71
C PRO A 160 -5.61 15.87 2.99
N GLY A 161 -5.67 17.21 3.11
CA GLY A 161 -4.50 18.04 3.37
C GLY A 161 -3.86 17.77 4.74
N SER A 162 -4.67 17.63 5.79
CA SER A 162 -4.17 17.27 7.12
C SER A 162 -3.55 15.87 7.14
N ALA A 163 -4.19 14.88 6.50
CA ALA A 163 -3.63 13.55 6.34
C ALA A 163 -2.29 13.57 5.57
N ALA A 164 -2.21 14.36 4.50
CA ALA A 164 -0.99 14.54 3.73
C ALA A 164 0.16 15.14 4.57
N ALA A 165 -0.14 16.15 5.39
CA ALA A 165 0.85 16.80 6.25
C ALA A 165 1.41 15.83 7.30
N VAL A 166 0.53 15.06 7.97
CA VAL A 166 0.94 14.05 8.95
C VAL A 166 1.78 12.96 8.28
N LEU A 167 1.32 12.44 7.14
CA LEU A 167 2.04 11.40 6.41
C LEU A 167 3.40 11.91 5.89
N ALA A 168 3.48 13.15 5.41
CA ALA A 168 4.74 13.77 5.01
C ALA A 168 5.71 13.91 6.19
N ALA A 169 5.23 14.29 7.38
CA ALA A 169 6.06 14.34 8.58
C ALA A 169 6.59 12.95 8.97
N VAL A 170 5.74 11.91 8.88
CA VAL A 170 6.14 10.51 9.11
C VAL A 170 7.20 10.06 8.10
N LEU A 171 7.05 10.40 6.80
CA LEU A 171 8.04 10.05 5.78
C LEU A 171 9.37 10.77 5.97
N VAL A 172 9.35 12.03 6.41
CA VAL A 172 10.58 12.77 6.76
C VAL A 172 11.26 12.13 7.97
N GLN A 173 10.49 11.71 8.96
CA GLN A 173 11.03 11.02 10.13
C GLN A 173 11.61 9.64 9.75
N ALA A 174 10.88 8.86 8.94
CA ALA A 174 11.35 7.58 8.42
C ALA A 174 12.68 7.76 7.68
N LEU A 175 12.79 8.78 6.81
CA LEU A 175 14.04 9.07 6.09
C LEU A 175 15.21 9.42 7.03
N LYS A 176 14.96 10.00 8.20
CA LYS A 176 15.99 10.31 9.20
C LYS A 176 16.41 9.12 10.04
N THR A 177 15.52 8.14 10.23
CA THR A 177 15.75 6.96 11.06
C THR A 177 16.23 5.75 10.23
N ASP A 178 15.92 5.71 8.93
CA ASP A 178 16.24 4.59 8.05
C ASP A 178 17.74 4.42 7.79
N ASP A 179 18.15 3.19 7.53
CA ASP A 179 19.53 2.82 7.21
C ASP A 179 20.04 3.49 5.92
N PRO A 180 21.36 3.71 5.78
CA PRO A 180 21.95 4.36 4.60
C PRO A 180 21.61 3.65 3.28
N LEU A 181 21.52 2.31 3.31
CA LEU A 181 21.15 1.50 2.15
C LEU A 181 19.72 1.77 1.68
N THR A 182 18.77 1.88 2.61
CA THR A 182 17.36 2.19 2.30
C THR A 182 17.24 3.59 1.71
N ARG A 183 17.96 4.58 2.27
CA ARG A 183 18.00 5.94 1.71
C ARG A 183 18.61 5.97 0.32
N GLY A 184 19.68 5.21 0.10
CA GLY A 184 20.32 5.06 -1.21
C GLY A 184 19.38 4.46 -2.23
N PHE A 185 18.64 3.40 -1.86
CA PHE A 185 17.61 2.80 -2.70
C PHE A 185 16.53 3.81 -3.08
N ILE A 186 15.97 4.55 -2.10
CA ILE A 186 14.97 5.60 -2.32
C ILE A 186 15.52 6.69 -3.24
N ALA A 187 16.72 7.19 -3.00
CA ALA A 187 17.33 8.22 -3.83
C ALA A 187 17.53 7.73 -5.28
N ALA A 188 18.09 6.54 -5.46
CA ALA A 188 18.33 5.96 -6.78
C ALA A 188 17.04 5.75 -7.57
N SER A 189 16.00 5.22 -6.93
CA SER A 189 14.72 4.99 -7.60
C SER A 189 13.93 6.28 -7.84
N ALA A 190 14.11 7.33 -7.01
CA ALA A 190 13.56 8.67 -7.28
C ALA A 190 14.25 9.35 -8.47
N ILE A 191 15.58 9.21 -8.58
CA ILE A 191 16.37 9.72 -9.71
C ILE A 191 15.92 9.07 -11.03
N ILE A 192 15.54 7.79 -11.03
CA ILE A 192 15.04 7.09 -12.22
C ILE A 192 13.56 7.43 -12.48
N GLY A 193 12.74 7.47 -11.42
CA GLY A 193 11.29 7.65 -11.52
C GLY A 193 10.85 9.07 -11.89
N LEU A 194 11.49 10.10 -11.34
CA LEU A 194 11.11 11.50 -11.58
C LEU A 194 11.26 11.92 -13.05
N PRO A 195 12.37 11.62 -13.76
CA PRO A 195 12.50 11.91 -15.18
C PRO A 195 11.43 11.22 -16.04
N LEU A 196 11.12 9.96 -15.75
CA LEU A 196 10.08 9.21 -16.47
C LEU A 196 8.69 9.79 -16.25
N ALA A 197 8.37 10.21 -15.03
CA ALA A 197 7.10 10.86 -14.70
C ALA A 197 6.95 12.20 -15.43
N LEU A 198 8.01 13.02 -15.45
CA LEU A 198 8.03 14.31 -16.15
C LEU A 198 7.95 14.13 -17.68
N TRP A 199 8.62 13.11 -18.22
CA TRP A 199 8.55 12.79 -19.64
C TRP A 199 7.14 12.37 -20.07
N ARG A 200 6.50 11.44 -19.34
CA ARG A 200 5.11 11.04 -19.61
C ARG A 200 4.12 12.19 -19.47
N GLY A 201 4.26 13.02 -18.44
CA GLY A 201 3.39 14.19 -18.24
C GLY A 201 3.46 15.18 -19.42
N ARG A 202 4.65 15.36 -20.01
CA ARG A 202 4.84 16.19 -21.22
C ARG A 202 4.21 15.54 -22.45
N SER A 203 4.34 14.23 -22.62
CA SER A 203 3.77 13.50 -23.76
C SER A 203 2.24 13.51 -23.75
N VAL A 204 1.61 13.34 -22.58
CA VAL A 204 0.15 13.42 -22.43
C VAL A 204 -0.38 14.83 -22.71
N ARG A 205 0.31 15.87 -22.22
CA ARG A 205 -0.04 17.27 -22.53
C ARG A 205 0.10 17.64 -24.01
N ARG A 206 1.04 17.01 -24.73
CA ARG A 206 1.21 17.21 -26.18
C ARG A 206 0.18 16.45 -27.02
N ALA A 207 -0.33 15.33 -26.49
CA ALA A 207 -1.36 14.53 -27.14
C ALA A 207 -2.80 15.02 -26.83
N ALA A 208 -2.97 15.95 -25.88
CA ALA A 208 -4.28 16.55 -25.60
C ALA A 208 -4.67 17.49 -26.76
N PRO A 209 -5.76 17.21 -27.49
CA PRO A 209 -6.20 18.08 -28.59
C PRO A 209 -6.55 19.46 -28.04
N SER A 210 -5.89 20.48 -28.57
CA SER A 210 -6.21 21.88 -28.33
C SER A 210 -7.61 22.18 -28.90
N GLY A 211 -8.65 22.21 -28.06
CA GLY A 211 -9.91 22.88 -28.41
C GLY A 211 -11.23 22.12 -28.25
N GLY A 212 -11.38 21.13 -27.36
CA GLY A 212 -12.70 20.57 -27.02
C GLY A 212 -13.15 21.02 -25.63
N GLY A 213 -14.11 21.96 -25.55
CA GLY A 213 -14.76 22.32 -24.30
C GLY A 213 -15.45 21.11 -23.63
N PRO A 214 -15.72 21.16 -22.31
CA PRO A 214 -16.32 20.04 -21.59
C PRO A 214 -17.73 19.79 -22.12
N THR A 215 -17.94 18.65 -22.78
CA THR A 215 -19.29 18.13 -23.05
C THR A 215 -19.85 17.57 -21.75
N THR A 216 -20.68 18.38 -21.09
CA THR A 216 -21.62 17.94 -20.06
C THR A 216 -22.56 16.90 -20.66
N GLY A 217 -22.27 15.62 -20.44
CA GLY A 217 -23.08 14.55 -21.04
C GLY A 217 -22.65 13.14 -20.69
N SER A 218 -22.41 12.85 -19.41
CA SER A 218 -22.34 11.46 -18.93
C SER A 218 -23.62 11.16 -18.15
N ARG A 219 -24.65 10.69 -18.86
CA ARG A 219 -25.76 9.95 -18.24
C ARG A 219 -25.24 8.55 -17.93
N PHE A 220 -24.89 8.33 -16.67
CA PHE A 220 -25.07 7.03 -16.03
C PHE A 220 -26.39 7.07 -15.27
#